data_AF-A0A0C3QHV1-F1
#
_entry.id   AF-A0A0C3QHV1-F1
#
_cell.length_a   1.000
_cell.length_b   1.000
_cell.length_c   1.000
_cell.angle_alpha   90.00
_cell.angle_beta   90.00
_cell.angle_gamma   90.00
#
_symmetry.space_group_name_H-M   'P 1'
#
loop_
_entity.id
_entity.type
_entity.pdbx_description
1 polymer ?
#
loop_
_entity_poly.entity_id
_entity_poly.type
_entity_poly.pdbx_seq_one_letter_code
_entity_poly.pdbx_strand_id
1 'polypeptide(L)'
;MEATFLHIILDEAHRIKNWESKTYKACCALTACYRWTATGTPCQNGAKDYFSSLSFLRAKPYDERIYFQSQYGRVEKSMKGEDGKPLIELPPRSFKLEEVHFDNADHKAF
;
A
#
# COMPACT_ATOMS: atom_id res chain seq x y z
N MET A 1 17.98 21.23 17.76
CA MET A 1 18.76 20.36 16.85
C MET A 1 17.81 19.30 16.34
N GLU A 2 17.40 19.35 15.07
CA GLU A 2 16.65 18.25 14.47
C GLU A 2 17.62 17.11 14.16
N ALA A 3 17.40 15.95 14.78
CA ALA A 3 18.18 14.76 14.48
C ALA A 3 17.83 14.30 13.05
N THR A 4 18.84 14.24 12.18
CA THR A 4 18.70 13.72 10.80
C THR A 4 19.24 12.30 10.75
N PHE A 5 18.43 11.37 10.24
CA PHE A 5 18.84 9.98 10.06
C PHE A 5 19.67 9.81 8.78
N LEU A 6 20.61 8.87 8.77
CA LEU A 6 21.27 8.48 7.53
C LEU A 6 20.29 7.69 6.64
N HIS A 7 19.71 6.61 7.18
CA HIS A 7 18.78 5.71 6.50
C HIS A 7 17.49 5.56 7.30
N ILE A 8 16.35 5.54 6.62
CA ILE A 8 15.08 5.07 7.18
C ILE A 8 14.49 4.01 6.25
N ILE A 9 14.11 2.88 6.82
CA ILE A 9 13.49 1.76 6.10
C ILE A 9 12.14 1.49 6.76
N LEU A 10 11.06 1.56 5.97
CA LEU A 10 9.73 1.13 6.41
C LEU A 10 9.53 -0.33 6.03
N ASP A 11 9.43 -1.20 7.03
CA ASP A 11 9.00 -2.58 6.83
C ASP A 11 7.47 -2.66 6.79
N GLU A 12 6.95 -3.57 5.97
CA GLU A 12 5.55 -3.66 5.59
C GLU A 12 4.93 -2.29 5.27
N ALA A 13 5.58 -1.55 4.37
CA ALA A 13 5.25 -0.17 4.02
C ALA A 13 3.79 0.05 3.58
N HIS A 14 3.08 -1.01 3.16
CA HIS A 14 1.65 -0.97 2.90
C HIS A 14 0.83 -0.51 4.14
N ARG A 15 1.39 -0.55 5.35
CA ARG A 15 0.80 0.00 6.58
C ARG A 15 0.57 1.50 6.55
N ILE A 16 1.33 2.26 5.76
CA ILE A 16 1.16 3.71 5.61
C ILE A 16 0.33 4.11 4.36
N LYS A 17 -0.34 3.16 3.70
CA LYS A 17 -1.11 3.39 2.47
C LYS A 17 -2.20 4.47 2.57
N ASN A 18 -2.70 4.74 3.78
CA ASN A 18 -3.65 5.82 4.01
C ASN A 18 -2.90 7.15 4.28
N TRP A 19 -2.83 8.02 3.26
CA TRP A 19 -2.18 9.33 3.35
C TRP A 19 -2.84 10.29 4.35
N GLU A 20 -4.08 10.04 4.79
CA GLU A 20 -4.76 10.88 5.78
C GLU A 20 -4.38 10.48 7.21
N SER A 21 -3.82 9.28 7.38
CA SER A 21 -3.45 8.73 8.68
C SER A 21 -2.35 9.54 9.36
N LYS A 22 -2.40 9.58 10.71
CA LYS A 22 -1.37 10.20 11.53
C LYS A 22 -0.01 9.51 11.34
N THR A 23 -0.03 8.19 11.22
CA THR A 23 1.18 7.37 11.00
C THR A 23 1.89 7.76 9.71
N TYR A 24 1.15 7.87 8.60
CA TYR A 24 1.71 8.32 7.33
C TYR A 24 2.37 9.70 7.46
N LYS A 25 1.66 10.67 8.05
CA LYS A 25 2.15 12.04 8.22
C LYS A 25 3.42 12.07 9.07
N ALA A 26 3.44 11.30 10.17
CA ALA A 26 4.60 11.17 11.04
C ALA A 26 5.80 10.55 10.29
N CYS A 27 5.60 9.46 9.55
CA CYS A 27 6.66 8.82 8.77
C CYS A 27 7.23 9.75 7.69
N CYS A 28 6.38 10.50 6.97
CA CYS A 28 6.83 11.42 5.93
C CYS A 28 7.58 12.65 6.48
N ALA A 29 7.25 13.07 7.72
CA ALA A 29 7.90 14.18 8.40
C ALA A 29 9.32 13.88 8.90
N LEU A 30 9.69 12.60 9.05
CA LEU A 30 11.06 12.22 9.44
C LEU A 30 12.07 12.76 8.42
N THR A 31 13.23 13.22 8.89
CA THR A 31 14.32 13.72 8.04
C THR A 31 15.40 12.64 7.88
N ALA A 32 15.74 12.30 6.62
CA ALA A 32 16.76 11.30 6.32
C ALA A 32 17.41 11.52 4.95
N CYS A 33 18.68 11.09 4.81
CA CYS A 33 19.42 11.13 3.55
C CYS A 33 18.91 10.07 2.56
N TYR A 34 18.71 8.83 3.02
CA TYR A 34 18.15 7.76 2.19
C TYR A 34 16.91 7.14 2.83
N ARG A 35 15.97 6.76 1.97
CA ARG A 35 14.65 6.27 2.36
C ARG A 35 14.33 5.02 1.57
N TRP A 36 13.81 4.02 2.25
CA TRP A 36 13.44 2.74 1.63
C TRP A 36 12.08 2.28 2.14
N THR A 37 11.34 1.63 1.27
CA THR A 37 10.08 0.96 1.60
C THR A 37 10.20 -0.50 1.21
N ALA A 38 10.03 -1.40 2.17
CA ALA A 38 9.97 -2.84 1.96
C ALA A 38 8.53 -3.31 2.22
N THR A 39 7.97 -4.09 1.30
CA THR A 39 6.62 -4.68 1.48
C THR A 39 6.49 -5.88 0.55
N GLY A 40 5.93 -6.98 1.07
CA GLY A 40 5.56 -8.14 0.24
C GLY A 40 4.31 -7.89 -0.60
N THR A 41 3.54 -6.84 -0.29
CA THR A 41 2.28 -6.50 -0.96
C THR A 41 2.24 -5.02 -1.39
N PRO A 42 2.98 -4.65 -2.44
CA PRO A 42 3.09 -3.24 -2.85
C PRO A 42 1.79 -2.67 -3.44
N CYS A 43 0.85 -3.50 -3.89
CA CYS A 43 -0.44 -3.09 -4.45
C CYS A 43 -1.57 -4.03 -4.03
N GLN A 44 -2.41 -3.60 -3.10
CA GLN A 44 -3.55 -4.38 -2.61
C GLN A 44 -4.83 -3.98 -3.39
N ASN A 45 -5.15 -2.69 -3.34
CA ASN A 45 -6.39 -2.10 -3.82
C ASN A 45 -6.26 -1.38 -5.17
N GLY A 46 -5.04 -1.11 -5.64
CA GLY A 46 -4.79 -0.48 -6.93
C GLY A 46 -3.64 0.52 -6.88
N ALA A 47 -3.51 1.32 -7.94
CA ALA A 47 -2.39 2.25 -8.08
C ALA A 47 -2.26 3.23 -6.90
N LYS A 48 -3.38 3.61 -6.27
CA LYS A 48 -3.42 4.53 -5.13
C LYS A 48 -2.57 4.07 -3.94
N ASP A 49 -2.36 2.77 -3.75
CA ASP A 49 -1.56 2.24 -2.63
C ASP A 49 -0.07 2.61 -2.74
N TYR A 50 0.42 2.88 -3.95
CA TYR A 50 1.81 3.29 -4.17
C TYR A 50 2.08 4.73 -3.75
N PHE A 51 1.06 5.60 -3.75
CA PHE A 51 1.24 7.02 -3.50
C PHE A 51 1.94 7.28 -2.16
N SER A 52 1.50 6.60 -1.09
CA SER A 52 2.10 6.80 0.22
C SER A 52 3.59 6.43 0.28
N SER A 53 3.96 5.33 -0.40
CA SER A 53 5.36 4.89 -0.48
C SER A 53 6.19 5.89 -1.30
N LEU A 54 5.68 6.34 -2.44
CA LEU A 54 6.35 7.32 -3.30
C LEU A 54 6.53 8.67 -2.58
N SER A 55 5.52 9.11 -1.82
CA SER A 55 5.60 10.30 -0.99
C SER A 55 6.61 10.15 0.14
N PHE A 56 6.64 9.01 0.82
CA PHE A 56 7.65 8.74 1.84
C PHE A 56 9.06 8.79 1.24
N LEU A 57 9.27 8.15 0.08
CA LEU A 57 10.53 8.14 -0.66
C LEU A 57 10.92 9.50 -1.26
N ARG A 58 10.00 10.48 -1.31
CA ARG A 58 10.17 11.78 -1.97
C ARG A 58 10.50 11.65 -3.47
N ALA A 59 9.85 10.69 -4.12
CA ALA A 59 10.06 10.38 -5.52
C ALA A 59 9.34 11.38 -6.43
N LYS A 60 9.92 12.56 -6.66
CA LYS A 60 9.35 13.59 -7.53
C LYS A 60 9.25 13.13 -9.00
N PRO A 61 8.18 13.51 -9.74
CA PRO A 61 7.00 14.28 -9.31
C PRO A 61 5.88 13.41 -8.71
N TYR A 62 6.12 12.11 -8.49
CA TYR A 62 5.09 11.14 -8.11
C TYR A 62 4.67 11.24 -6.64
N ASP A 63 5.43 11.95 -5.81
CA ASP A 63 5.08 12.34 -4.44
C ASP A 63 4.03 13.47 -4.40
N GLU A 64 3.76 14.14 -5.51
CA GLU A 64 2.73 15.16 -5.61
C GLU A 64 1.36 14.55 -5.90
N ARG A 65 0.42 14.73 -4.97
CA ARG A 65 -0.92 14.11 -5.03
C ARG A 65 -1.67 14.43 -6.32
N ILE A 66 -1.68 15.70 -6.74
CA ILE A 66 -2.42 16.14 -7.93
C ILE A 66 -1.84 15.49 -9.17
N TYR A 67 -0.51 15.51 -9.31
CA TYR A 67 0.19 14.84 -10.40
C TYR A 67 -0.11 13.35 -10.41
N PHE A 68 0.09 12.66 -9.29
CA PHE A 68 -0.16 11.23 -9.16
C PHE A 68 -1.59 10.85 -9.52
N GLN A 69 -2.57 11.59 -9.01
CA GLN A 69 -3.99 11.32 -9.27
C GLN A 69 -4.37 11.58 -10.74
N SER A 70 -3.75 12.58 -11.39
CA SER A 70 -3.98 12.86 -12.81
C SER A 70 -3.52 11.69 -13.71
N GLN A 71 -2.40 11.06 -13.37
CA GLN A 71 -1.79 10.00 -14.18
C GLN A 71 -2.33 8.61 -13.84
N TYR A 72 -2.48 8.30 -12.55
CA TYR A 72 -2.75 6.95 -12.06
C TYR A 72 -4.10 6.81 -11.35
N GLY A 73 -4.82 7.90 -11.10
CA GLY A 73 -6.10 7.87 -10.40
C GLY A 73 -7.24 7.22 -11.19
N ARG A 74 -7.05 7.01 -12.50
CA ARG A 74 -8.09 6.52 -13.42
C ARG A 74 -8.08 5.02 -13.64
N VAL A 75 -6.99 4.29 -13.36
CA VAL A 75 -6.88 2.87 -13.71
C VAL A 75 -7.34 1.98 -12.55
N GLU A 76 -8.50 1.35 -12.70
CA GLU A 76 -9.04 0.38 -11.75
C GLU A 76 -9.17 -1.01 -12.38
N LYS A 77 -9.00 -2.06 -11.58
CA LYS A 77 -9.06 -3.47 -12.03
C LYS A 77 -10.43 -3.86 -12.62
N SER A 78 -11.46 -3.09 -12.30
CA SER A 78 -12.84 -3.24 -12.75
C SER A 78 -13.17 -2.50 -14.05
N MET A 79 -12.23 -1.71 -14.59
CA MET A 79 -12.48 -0.95 -15.81
C MET A 79 -12.71 -1.87 -17.00
N LYS A 80 -13.65 -1.44 -17.85
CA LYS A 80 -14.01 -2.12 -19.09
C LYS A 80 -13.56 -1.28 -20.28
N GLY A 81 -13.17 -1.95 -21.36
CA GLY A 81 -12.96 -1.34 -22.66
C GLY A 81 -14.27 -0.89 -23.30
N GLU A 82 -14.18 -0.26 -24.47
CA GLU A 82 -15.36 0.13 -25.26
C GLU A 82 -16.23 -1.07 -25.66
N ASP A 83 -15.65 -2.26 -25.70
CA ASP A 83 -16.29 -3.54 -25.97
C ASP A 83 -17.02 -4.14 -24.76
N GLY A 84 -16.99 -3.47 -23.60
CA GLY A 84 -17.61 -3.93 -22.36
C GLY A 84 -16.84 -5.06 -21.65
N LYS A 85 -15.68 -5.48 -22.17
CA LYS A 85 -14.82 -6.49 -21.54
C LYS A 85 -13.83 -5.84 -20.57
N PRO A 86 -13.36 -6.55 -19.53
CA PRO A 86 -12.31 -6.04 -18.65
C PRO A 86 -11.07 -5.62 -19.46
N LEU A 87 -10.43 -4.51 -19.10
CA LEU A 87 -9.18 -4.08 -19.74
C LEU A 87 -8.06 -5.11 -19.61
N ILE A 88 -8.08 -5.90 -18.53
CA ILE A 88 -7.11 -6.95 -18.24
C ILE A 88 -7.88 -8.18 -17.77
N GLU A 89 -7.70 -9.31 -18.45
CA GLU A 89 -8.18 -10.60 -17.97
C GLU A 89 -7.29 -11.08 -16.82
N LEU A 90 -7.89 -11.22 -15.64
CA LEU A 90 -7.21 -11.74 -14.46
C LEU A 90 -7.35 -13.26 -14.43
N PRO A 91 -6.30 -13.99 -14.00
CA PRO A 91 -6.40 -15.42 -13.80
C PRO A 91 -7.46 -15.76 -12.73
N PRO A 92 -8.10 -16.94 -12.83
CA PRO A 92 -9.08 -17.37 -11.85
C PRO A 92 -8.44 -17.51 -10.46
N ARG A 93 -9.12 -17.00 -9.42
CA ARG A 93 -8.70 -17.18 -8.02
C ARG A 93 -9.29 -18.48 -7.47
N SER A 94 -8.44 -19.38 -6.99
CA SER A 94 -8.86 -20.56 -6.23
C SER A 94 -8.91 -20.22 -4.74
N PHE A 95 -10.05 -20.43 -4.11
CA PHE A 95 -10.20 -20.32 -2.65
C PHE A 95 -10.24 -21.73 -2.05
N LYS A 96 -9.49 -21.94 -0.97
CA LYS A 96 -9.61 -23.14 -0.13
C LYS A 96 -10.21 -22.70 1.21
N LEU A 97 -11.33 -23.29 1.58
CA LEU A 97 -11.88 -23.16 2.92
C LEU A 97 -11.35 -24.35 3.72
N GLU A 98 -10.56 -24.07 4.76
CA GLU A 98 -10.18 -25.08 5.74
C GLU A 98 -10.96 -24.78 7.01
N GLU A 99 -11.91 -25.65 7.34
CA GLU A 99 -12.62 -25.59 8.62
C GLU A 99 -11.71 -26.15 9.71
N VAL A 100 -11.44 -25.33 10.72
CA VAL A 100 -10.64 -25.73 11.88
C VAL A 100 -11.61 -26.03 13.02
N HIS A 101 -11.56 -27.26 13.53
CA HIS A 101 -12.24 -27.63 14.76
C HIS A 101 -11.35 -27.26 15.95
N PHE A 102 -11.86 -26.41 16.84
CA PHE A 102 -11.20 -26.08 18.10
C PHE A 102 -11.42 -27.22 19.10
N ASP A 103 -10.35 -27.63 19.78
CA ASP A 103 -10.47 -28.62 20.86
C ASP A 103 -10.91 -27.93 22.17
N ASN A 104 -11.56 -28.68 23.05
CA ASN A 104 -12.17 -28.18 24.30
C ASN A 104 -11.19 -27.44 25.25
N ALA A 105 -9.88 -27.54 25.04
CA ALA A 105 -8.87 -26.81 25.80
C ALA A 105 -8.74 -25.33 25.37
N ASP A 106 -9.12 -24.99 24.13
CA ASP A 106 -8.99 -23.63 23.57
C ASP A 106 -10.13 -22.69 23.97
N HIS A 107 -11.25 -23.25 24.43
CA HIS A 107 -12.40 -22.47 24.90
C HIS A 107 -12.18 -21.76 26.26
N LYS A 108 -11.07 -22.04 26.97
CA LYS A 108 -10.76 -21.46 28.30
C LYS A 108 -9.88 -20.21 28.26
N ALA A 109 -9.51 -19.69 27.08
CA ALA A 109 -8.57 -18.58 26.94
C ALA A 109 -9.20 -17.24 26.49
N PHE A 110 -10.53 -17.07 26.63
CA PHE A 110 -11.21 -15.79 26.43
C PHE A 110 -12.02 -15.40 27.67
#